data_AF-A0A519RQS8-F1
#
_entry.id   AF-A0A519RQS8-F1
#
_cell.length_a   1.000
_cell.length_b   1.000
_cell.length_c   1.000
_cell.angle_alpha   90.00
_cell.angle_beta   90.00
_cell.angle_gamma   90.00
#
_symmetry.space_group_name_H-M   'P 1'
#
loop_
_entity.id
_entity.type
_entity.pdbx_description
1 polymer ?
#
loop_
_entity_poly.entity_id
_entity_poly.type
_entity_poly.pdbx_seq_one_letter_code
_entity_poly.pdbx_strand_id
1 'polypeptide(L)'
;IEAILSGTISYIFNHFKGDVAFHEVVKEAQDLGYTEPDPRDDLNGKDFMRKMLILARDAGYAFEESDVSIQNMLPDACLQAPTVEEFYKQLELNADYFTKLKDEAEASKKVLRYIGKLEDGKASITLQMVDENHPFYMLSGSDNIISFTTDRYKARPLVVKGPGAGAEVTAAGVFADIINVGGERA
;
A
#
# COMPACT_ATOMS: atom_id res chain seq x y z
N ILE A 1 8.51 9.83 -7.57
CA ILE A 1 7.11 9.36 -7.43
C ILE A 1 7.00 8.73 -6.05
N GLU A 2 5.95 9.06 -5.31
CA GLU A 2 5.57 8.34 -4.09
C GLU A 2 4.15 7.83 -4.26
N ALA A 3 3.85 6.65 -3.72
CA ALA A 3 2.54 6.04 -3.91
C ALA A 3 2.13 5.18 -2.71
N ILE A 4 0.82 4.97 -2.59
CA ILE A 4 0.18 3.93 -1.79
C ILE A 4 -0.83 3.26 -2.70
N LEU A 5 -0.59 1.99 -3.02
CA LEU A 5 -1.30 1.28 -4.09
C LEU A 5 -1.99 -0.01 -3.63
N SER A 6 -2.06 -0.24 -2.31
CA SER A 6 -2.78 -1.36 -1.71
C SER A 6 -3.89 -0.85 -0.80
N GLY A 7 -5.14 -1.06 -1.23
CA GLY A 7 -6.32 -0.72 -0.44
C GLY A 7 -6.42 -1.52 0.86
N THR A 8 -6.07 -2.81 0.82
CA THR A 8 -6.04 -3.71 1.99
C THR A 8 -5.07 -3.23 3.06
N ILE A 9 -3.82 -2.93 2.68
CA ILE A 9 -2.79 -2.45 3.61
C ILE A 9 -3.17 -1.06 4.15
N SER A 10 -3.69 -0.18 3.28
CA SER A 10 -4.24 1.12 3.69
C SER A 10 -5.33 0.98 4.73
N TYR A 11 -6.30 0.08 4.51
CA TYR A 11 -7.38 -0.17 5.45
C TYR A 11 -6.84 -0.59 6.81
N ILE A 12 -5.93 -1.57 6.84
CA ILE A 12 -5.36 -2.11 8.06
C ILE A 12 -4.65 -1.01 8.87
N PHE A 13 -3.73 -0.25 8.27
CA PHE A 13 -3.02 0.81 9.00
C PHE A 13 -3.90 2.03 9.33
N ASN A 14 -5.03 2.22 8.65
CA ASN A 14 -5.99 3.26 9.00
C ASN A 14 -6.85 2.88 10.22
N HIS A 15 -7.09 1.59 10.46
CA HIS A 15 -7.89 1.06 11.57
C HIS A 15 -7.03 0.53 12.74
N PHE A 16 -5.74 0.28 12.53
CA PHE A 16 -4.80 -0.08 13.59
C PHE A 16 -4.38 1.15 14.41
N LYS A 17 -5.24 1.54 15.36
CA LYS A 17 -5.10 2.72 16.23
C LYS A 17 -5.59 2.42 17.65
N GLY A 18 -5.11 3.19 18.63
CA GLY A 18 -5.56 3.04 20.02
C GLY A 18 -5.25 1.65 20.55
N ASP A 19 -6.17 1.02 21.29
CA ASP A 19 -5.91 -0.25 21.96
C ASP A 19 -6.12 -1.50 21.08
N VAL A 20 -6.50 -1.33 19.80
CA VAL A 20 -6.81 -2.46 18.92
C VAL A 20 -5.53 -3.25 18.58
N ALA A 21 -5.63 -4.58 18.59
CA ALA A 21 -4.52 -5.46 18.23
C ALA A 21 -4.43 -5.65 16.71
N PHE A 22 -3.21 -5.81 16.18
CA PHE A 22 -2.99 -5.88 14.72
C PHE A 22 -3.72 -7.08 14.09
N HIS A 23 -3.69 -8.25 14.73
CA HIS A 23 -4.38 -9.44 14.25
C HIS A 23 -5.90 -9.27 14.17
N GLU A 24 -6.51 -8.51 15.08
CA GLU A 24 -7.95 -8.20 15.05
C GLU A 24 -8.31 -7.36 13.83
N VAL A 25 -7.50 -6.34 13.51
CA VAL A 25 -7.73 -5.51 12.31
C VAL A 25 -7.56 -6.29 11.02
N VAL A 26 -6.54 -7.16 10.95
CA VAL A 26 -6.35 -8.05 9.79
C VAL A 26 -7.53 -9.01 9.66
N LYS A 27 -8.06 -9.52 10.79
CA LYS A 27 -9.22 -10.41 10.80
C LYS A 27 -10.49 -9.69 10.36
N GLU A 28 -10.72 -8.49 10.85
CA GLU A 28 -11.84 -7.64 10.44
C GLU A 28 -11.78 -7.34 8.93
N ALA A 29 -10.60 -6.97 8.40
CA ALA A 29 -10.41 -6.75 6.98
C ALA A 29 -10.74 -8.00 6.14
N GLN A 30 -10.37 -9.19 6.62
CA GLN A 30 -10.71 -10.46 5.99
C GLN A 30 -12.23 -10.72 6.03
N ASP A 31 -12.87 -10.51 7.18
CA ASP A 31 -14.31 -10.76 7.35
C ASP A 31 -15.18 -9.80 6.52
N LEU A 32 -14.68 -8.58 6.26
CA LEU A 32 -15.28 -7.60 5.36
C LEU A 32 -14.99 -7.88 3.87
N GLY A 33 -14.16 -8.87 3.56
CA GLY A 33 -13.78 -9.22 2.19
C GLY A 33 -12.81 -8.23 1.55
N TYR A 34 -12.05 -7.48 2.35
CA TYR A 34 -11.01 -6.57 1.83
C TYR A 34 -9.67 -7.27 1.57
N THR A 35 -9.45 -8.45 2.15
CA THR A 35 -8.27 -9.27 1.88
C THR A 35 -8.62 -10.39 0.90
N GLU A 36 -7.59 -10.97 0.29
CA GLU A 36 -7.67 -12.30 -0.32
C GLU A 36 -8.02 -13.37 0.73
N PRO A 37 -8.46 -14.59 0.32
CA PRO A 37 -8.75 -15.68 1.25
C PRO A 37 -7.59 -15.98 2.21
N ASP A 38 -6.37 -15.79 1.73
CA ASP A 38 -5.16 -15.77 2.52
C ASP A 38 -4.62 -14.32 2.64
N PRO A 39 -4.71 -13.66 3.81
CA PRO A 39 -4.28 -12.27 3.97
C PRO A 39 -2.79 -12.03 3.68
N ARG A 40 -1.98 -13.09 3.67
CA ARG A 40 -0.55 -12.98 3.34
C ARG A 40 -0.31 -12.59 1.89
N ASP A 41 -1.26 -12.85 0.99
CA ASP A 41 -1.14 -12.48 -0.42
C ASP A 41 -1.17 -10.97 -0.62
N ASP A 42 -1.95 -10.25 0.19
CA ASP A 42 -1.94 -8.79 0.27
C ASP A 42 -0.72 -8.27 1.04
N LEU A 43 -0.46 -8.84 2.22
CA LEU A 43 0.49 -8.30 3.19
C LEU A 43 1.96 -8.55 2.86
N ASN A 44 2.26 -9.41 1.89
CA ASN A 44 3.62 -9.63 1.40
C ASN A 44 4.13 -8.50 0.47
N GLY A 45 3.27 -7.57 0.06
CA GLY A 45 3.64 -6.40 -0.75
C GLY A 45 3.91 -6.67 -2.24
N LYS A 46 3.73 -7.91 -2.73
CA LYS A 46 3.99 -8.26 -4.15
C LYS A 46 3.05 -7.56 -5.12
N ASP A 47 1.77 -7.44 -4.79
CA ASP A 47 0.81 -6.69 -5.61
C ASP A 47 1.26 -5.22 -5.76
N PHE A 48 1.68 -4.62 -4.66
CA PHE A 48 2.21 -3.27 -4.67
C PHE A 48 3.50 -3.18 -5.50
N MET A 49 4.43 -4.13 -5.37
CA MET A 49 5.63 -4.18 -6.21
C MET A 49 5.31 -4.24 -7.70
N ARG A 50 4.35 -5.06 -8.13
CA ARG A 50 3.92 -5.12 -9.53
C ARG A 50 3.39 -3.76 -10.02
N LYS A 51 2.59 -3.07 -9.20
CA LYS A 51 2.08 -1.74 -9.52
C LYS A 51 3.20 -0.69 -9.57
N MET A 52 4.18 -0.76 -8.66
CA MET A 52 5.36 0.10 -8.68
C MET A 52 6.25 -0.16 -9.91
N LEU A 53 6.38 -1.41 -10.32
CA LEU A 53 7.13 -1.80 -11.52
C LEU A 53 6.50 -1.19 -12.79
N ILE A 54 5.17 -1.21 -12.89
CA ILE A 54 4.43 -0.56 -13.97
C ILE A 54 4.71 0.96 -13.97
N LEU A 55 4.59 1.62 -12.82
CA LEU A 55 4.85 3.07 -12.70
C LEU A 55 6.30 3.43 -13.05
N ALA A 56 7.28 2.61 -12.65
CA ALA A 56 8.68 2.84 -12.98
C ALA A 56 8.93 2.70 -14.49
N ARG A 57 8.35 1.68 -15.12
CA ARG A 57 8.45 1.48 -16.57
C ARG A 57 7.77 2.61 -17.35
N ASP A 58 6.60 3.05 -16.91
CA ASP A 58 5.89 4.19 -17.51
C ASP A 58 6.68 5.51 -17.36
N ALA A 59 7.40 5.67 -16.24
CA ALA A 59 8.32 6.78 -16.03
C ALA A 59 9.63 6.69 -16.85
N GLY A 60 9.80 5.64 -17.67
CA GLY A 60 10.94 5.47 -18.58
C GLY A 60 12.10 4.63 -18.04
N TYR A 61 11.94 3.95 -16.90
CA TYR A 61 12.97 3.10 -16.33
C TYR A 61 12.84 1.64 -16.81
N ALA A 62 13.94 1.01 -17.21
CA ALA A 62 13.98 -0.40 -17.59
C ALA A 62 14.14 -1.29 -16.33
N PHE A 63 13.15 -1.29 -15.45
CA PHE A 63 13.18 -2.07 -14.21
C PHE A 63 12.67 -3.50 -14.41
N GLU A 64 13.22 -4.41 -13.61
CA GLU A 64 12.71 -5.75 -13.33
C GLU A 64 12.32 -5.87 -11.84
N GLU A 65 11.68 -6.99 -11.47
CA GLU A 65 11.25 -7.22 -10.07
C GLU A 65 12.41 -7.10 -9.07
N SER A 66 13.61 -7.54 -9.46
CA SER A 66 14.82 -7.46 -8.62
C SER A 66 15.29 -6.03 -8.34
N ASP A 67 14.84 -5.05 -9.13
CA ASP A 67 15.20 -3.63 -8.96
C ASP A 67 14.31 -2.92 -7.94
N VAL A 68 13.22 -3.56 -7.49
CA VAL A 68 12.30 -3.02 -6.49
C VAL A 68 12.62 -3.64 -5.13
N SER A 69 13.12 -2.81 -4.21
CA SER A 69 13.36 -3.25 -2.83
C SER A 69 12.07 -3.23 -2.02
N ILE A 70 11.65 -4.38 -1.48
CA ILE A 70 10.47 -4.47 -0.61
C ILE A 70 10.94 -4.72 0.82
N GLN A 71 10.54 -3.85 1.74
CA GLN A 71 10.61 -4.12 3.17
C GLN A 71 9.34 -4.87 3.59
N ASN A 72 9.53 -6.08 4.14
CA ASN A 72 8.44 -6.83 4.74
C ASN A 72 7.88 -6.06 5.95
N MET A 73 6.56 -5.84 5.98
CA MET A 73 5.87 -5.22 7.11
C MET A 73 5.52 -6.24 8.21
N LEU A 74 5.62 -7.53 7.89
CA LEU A 74 5.35 -8.64 8.78
C LEU A 74 6.66 -9.30 9.20
N PRO A 75 6.79 -9.77 10.45
CA PRO A 75 7.86 -10.67 10.85
C PRO A 75 7.90 -11.94 9.97
N ASP A 76 9.09 -12.48 9.71
CA ASP A 76 9.27 -13.65 8.84
C ASP A 76 8.45 -14.86 9.31
N ALA A 77 8.28 -15.03 10.62
CA ALA A 77 7.46 -16.10 11.20
C ALA A 77 6.00 -16.04 10.74
N CYS A 78 5.44 -14.84 10.54
CA CYS A 78 4.08 -14.67 10.04
C CYS A 78 4.01 -15.05 8.54
N LEU A 79 4.98 -14.62 7.74
CA LEU A 79 5.02 -14.92 6.30
C LEU A 79 5.22 -16.41 6.02
N GLN A 80 6.01 -17.09 6.85
CA GLN A 80 6.37 -18.50 6.69
C GLN A 80 5.38 -19.48 7.34
N ALA A 81 4.32 -18.98 8.00
CA ALA A 81 3.29 -19.83 8.60
C ALA A 81 2.71 -20.81 7.54
N PRO A 82 2.48 -22.09 7.82
CA PRO A 82 2.01 -23.03 6.81
C PRO A 82 0.53 -22.86 6.44
N THR A 83 -0.29 -22.31 7.34
CA THR A 83 -1.75 -22.16 7.15
C THR A 83 -2.22 -20.78 7.59
N VAL A 84 -3.41 -20.38 7.15
CA VAL A 84 -4.05 -19.11 7.59
C VAL A 84 -4.29 -19.11 9.11
N GLU A 85 -4.66 -20.25 9.69
CA GLU A 85 -4.83 -20.37 11.15
C GLU A 85 -3.51 -20.13 11.89
N GLU A 86 -2.41 -20.74 11.42
CA GLU A 86 -1.09 -20.53 12.02
C GLU A 86 -0.58 -19.11 11.78
N PHE A 87 -0.93 -18.49 10.64
CA PHE A 87 -0.63 -17.09 10.39
C PHE A 87 -1.23 -16.16 11.46
N TYR A 88 -2.50 -16.34 11.82
CA TYR A 88 -3.12 -15.56 12.90
C TYR A 88 -2.48 -15.82 14.27
N LYS A 89 -2.11 -17.07 14.58
CA LYS A 89 -1.35 -17.38 15.80
C LYS A 89 0.01 -16.67 15.80
N GLN A 90 0.70 -16.61 14.67
CA GLN A 90 1.97 -15.89 14.56
C GLN A 90 1.78 -14.37 14.70
N LEU A 91 0.68 -13.80 14.20
CA LEU A 91 0.37 -12.38 14.43
C LEU A 91 0.15 -12.09 15.92
N GLU A 92 -0.54 -12.97 16.65
CA GLU A 92 -0.73 -12.86 18.10
C GLU A 92 0.59 -13.00 18.87
N LEU A 93 1.42 -14.00 18.52
CA LEU A 93 2.74 -14.21 19.14
C LEU A 93 3.70 -13.04 18.90
N ASN A 94 3.54 -12.30 17.80
CA ASN A 94 4.33 -11.14 17.46
C ASN A 94 3.59 -9.82 17.74
N ALA A 95 2.57 -9.81 18.59
CA ALA A 95 1.79 -8.60 18.90
C ALA A 95 2.67 -7.43 19.37
N ASP A 96 3.71 -7.70 20.17
CA ASP A 96 4.64 -6.69 20.67
C ASP A 96 5.37 -5.94 19.54
N TYR A 97 5.68 -6.61 18.43
CA TYR A 97 6.30 -5.97 17.26
C TYR A 97 5.39 -4.89 16.68
N PHE A 98 4.10 -5.22 16.51
CA PHE A 98 3.12 -4.30 15.94
C PHE A 98 2.73 -3.18 16.92
N THR A 99 2.56 -3.52 18.20
CA THR A 99 2.28 -2.53 19.26
C THR A 99 3.41 -1.51 19.34
N LYS A 100 4.68 -1.95 19.32
CA LYS A 100 5.82 -1.03 19.30
C LYS A 100 5.79 -0.07 18.11
N LEU A 101 5.49 -0.57 16.90
CA LEU A 101 5.37 0.29 15.70
C LEU A 101 4.26 1.33 15.84
N LYS A 102 3.11 0.93 16.40
CA LYS A 102 1.98 1.83 16.65
C LYS A 102 2.34 2.89 17.69
N ASP A 103 2.90 2.47 18.82
CA ASP A 103 3.26 3.36 19.93
C ASP A 103 4.32 4.39 19.50
N GLU A 104 5.32 3.97 18.70
CA GLU A 104 6.33 4.89 18.15
C GLU A 104 5.71 5.94 17.20
N ALA A 105 4.75 5.52 16.37
CA ALA A 105 4.04 6.42 15.47
C ALA A 105 3.16 7.41 16.26
N GLU A 106 2.36 6.92 17.21
CA GLU A 106 1.48 7.74 18.05
C GLU A 106 2.28 8.73 18.92
N ALA A 107 3.37 8.29 19.56
CA ALA A 107 4.26 9.14 20.34
C ALA A 107 4.89 10.26 19.49
N SER A 108 5.12 10.00 18.21
CA SER A 108 5.65 10.96 17.24
C SER A 108 4.57 11.82 16.56
N LYS A 109 3.28 11.65 16.90
CA LYS A 109 2.13 12.26 16.21
C LYS A 109 2.09 11.96 14.70
N LYS A 110 2.55 10.78 14.33
CA LYS A 110 2.62 10.28 12.95
C LYS A 110 1.67 9.11 12.74
N VAL A 111 1.42 8.76 11.49
CA VAL A 111 0.65 7.58 11.10
C VAL A 111 1.51 6.63 10.27
N LEU A 112 1.27 5.33 10.42
CA LEU A 112 1.94 4.29 9.64
C LEU A 112 1.35 4.23 8.23
N ARG A 113 2.21 4.20 7.22
CA ARG A 113 1.85 4.08 5.81
C ARG A 113 2.84 3.17 5.10
N TYR A 114 2.34 2.24 4.31
CA TYR A 114 3.20 1.44 3.44
C TYR A 114 3.35 2.19 2.11
N ILE A 115 4.53 2.75 1.87
CA ILE A 115 4.79 3.72 0.80
C ILE A 115 5.78 3.13 -0.20
N GLY A 116 5.39 3.18 -1.48
CA GLY A 116 6.27 2.94 -2.60
C GLY A 116 6.92 4.26 -3.03
N LYS A 117 8.24 4.29 -3.18
CA LYS A 117 8.99 5.47 -3.61
C LYS A 117 9.88 5.12 -4.79
N LEU A 118 9.76 5.89 -5.87
CA LEU A 118 10.69 5.90 -7.00
C LEU A 118 11.40 7.26 -7.02
N GLU A 119 12.68 7.26 -6.68
CA GLU A 119 13.53 8.45 -6.59
C GLU A 119 14.95 8.09 -7.02
N ASP A 120 15.59 8.98 -7.80
CA ASP A 120 16.96 8.82 -8.28
C ASP A 120 17.24 7.44 -8.94
N GLY A 121 16.26 6.93 -9.68
CA GLY A 121 16.36 5.63 -10.36
C GLY A 121 16.37 4.43 -9.42
N LYS A 122 15.83 4.55 -8.22
CA LYS A 122 15.64 3.45 -7.27
C LYS A 122 14.18 3.35 -6.86
N ALA A 123 13.63 2.14 -6.89
CA ALA A 123 12.31 1.85 -6.33
C ALA A 123 12.45 1.12 -4.98
N SER A 124 11.70 1.59 -3.99
CA SER A 124 11.55 0.91 -2.71
C SER A 124 10.12 0.94 -2.23
N ILE A 125 9.72 -0.05 -1.43
CA ILE A 125 8.43 -0.12 -0.76
C ILE A 125 8.69 -0.37 0.72
N THR A 126 8.34 0.60 1.56
CA THR A 126 8.69 0.57 2.98
C THR A 126 7.55 1.01 3.87
N LEU A 127 7.53 0.49 5.10
CA LEU A 127 6.63 0.99 6.14
C LEU A 127 7.24 2.27 6.72
N GLN A 128 6.52 3.38 6.57
CA GLN A 128 6.98 4.71 6.97
C GLN A 128 5.99 5.37 7.93
N MET A 129 6.53 6.22 8.81
CA MET A 129 5.75 7.10 9.67
C MET A 129 5.67 8.49 9.02
N VAL A 130 4.46 8.93 8.69
CA VAL A 130 4.22 10.24 8.07
C VAL A 130 3.50 11.18 9.02
N ASP A 131 3.86 12.47 8.98
CA ASP A 131 3.20 13.52 9.77
C ASP A 131 2.11 14.25 8.97
N GLU A 132 1.39 15.16 9.63
CA GLU A 132 0.24 15.90 9.07
C GLU A 132 0.55 16.74 7.83
N ASN A 133 1.82 17.08 7.58
CA ASN A 133 2.23 17.83 6.40
C ASN A 133 2.44 16.92 5.18
N HIS A 134 2.50 15.61 5.38
CA HIS A 134 2.64 14.65 4.29
C HIS A 134 1.30 14.44 3.56
N PRO A 135 1.25 14.43 2.22
CA PRO A 135 0.02 14.20 1.45
C PRO A 135 -0.73 12.91 1.80
N PHE A 136 -0.02 11.93 2.38
CA PHE A 136 -0.55 10.60 2.69
C PHE A 136 -1.09 10.47 4.12
N TYR A 137 -0.94 11.52 4.94
CA TYR A 137 -1.45 11.51 6.31
C TYR A 137 -2.98 11.40 6.34
N MET A 138 -3.66 12.25 5.57
CA MET A 138 -5.12 12.38 5.51
C MET A 138 -5.81 11.27 4.68
N LEU A 139 -5.12 10.16 4.40
CA LEU A 139 -5.75 9.00 3.79
C LEU A 139 -6.73 8.35 4.77
N SER A 140 -7.90 8.01 4.25
CA SER A 140 -8.98 7.31 4.94
C SER A 140 -9.49 6.19 4.05
N GLY A 141 -10.05 5.15 4.67
CA GLY A 141 -10.56 3.98 3.95
C GLY A 141 -9.47 3.22 3.20
N SER A 142 -9.77 2.84 1.95
CA SER A 142 -8.95 2.02 1.06
C SER A 142 -8.50 2.80 -0.20
N ASP A 143 -8.47 4.12 -0.14
CA ASP A 143 -8.03 4.96 -1.25
C ASP A 143 -6.56 4.67 -1.63
N ASN A 144 -6.31 4.64 -2.93
CA ASN A 144 -4.97 4.73 -3.48
C ASN A 144 -4.60 6.19 -3.67
N ILE A 145 -3.30 6.48 -3.56
CA ILE A 145 -2.77 7.81 -3.82
C ILE A 145 -1.42 7.72 -4.52
N ILE A 146 -1.18 8.65 -5.44
CA ILE A 146 0.11 8.81 -6.10
C ILE A 146 0.48 10.30 -6.09
N SER A 147 1.70 10.58 -5.66
CA SER A 147 2.30 11.91 -5.62
C SER A 147 3.44 11.97 -6.65
N PHE A 148 3.30 12.88 -7.62
CA PHE A 148 4.27 13.11 -8.68
C PHE A 148 5.01 14.43 -8.45
N THR A 149 6.30 14.32 -8.15
CA THR A 149 7.25 15.43 -8.19
C THR A 149 7.98 15.40 -9.53
N THR A 150 7.98 16.52 -10.25
CA THR A 150 8.63 16.67 -11.56
C THR A 150 9.33 18.03 -11.64
N ASP A 151 10.14 18.27 -12.67
CA ASP A 151 10.78 19.58 -12.90
C ASP A 151 9.78 20.74 -12.96
N ARG A 152 8.57 20.46 -13.47
CA ARG A 152 7.46 21.41 -13.55
C ARG A 152 6.67 21.51 -12.23
N TYR A 153 6.47 20.38 -11.56
CA TYR A 153 5.76 20.26 -10.28
C TYR A 153 6.72 20.01 -9.11
N LYS A 154 7.67 20.93 -8.92
CA LYS A 154 8.74 20.81 -7.91
C LYS A 154 8.35 21.32 -6.52
N ALA A 155 7.62 22.43 -6.46
CA ALA A 155 7.24 23.06 -5.18
C ALA A 155 5.95 22.48 -4.60
N ARG A 156 5.09 21.94 -5.47
CA ARG A 156 3.81 21.34 -5.11
C ARG A 156 3.61 20.11 -5.99
N PRO A 157 3.84 18.91 -5.47
CA PRO A 157 3.64 17.67 -6.21
C PRO A 157 2.19 17.56 -6.72
N LEU A 158 2.02 16.95 -7.89
CA LEU A 158 0.69 16.58 -8.39
C LEU A 158 0.22 15.34 -7.62
N VAL A 159 -0.88 15.44 -6.90
CA VAL A 159 -1.45 14.34 -6.12
C VAL A 159 -2.72 13.85 -6.78
N VAL A 160 -2.74 12.56 -7.12
CA VAL A 160 -3.93 11.85 -7.62
C VAL A 160 -4.38 10.89 -6.55
N LYS A 161 -5.64 11.00 -6.11
CA LYS A 161 -6.23 10.18 -5.04
C LYS A 161 -7.61 9.69 -5.49
N GLY A 162 -7.94 8.46 -5.14
CA GLY A 162 -9.29 7.91 -5.27
C GLY A 162 -9.35 6.44 -4.91
N PRO A 163 -10.53 5.80 -5.06
CA PRO A 163 -10.70 4.39 -4.79
C PRO A 163 -9.71 3.54 -5.60
N GLY A 164 -8.96 2.69 -4.90
CA GLY A 164 -7.95 1.82 -5.52
C GLY A 164 -8.48 0.49 -6.06
N ALA A 165 -9.69 0.12 -5.65
CA ALA A 165 -10.36 -1.12 -5.97
C ALA A 165 -11.89 -0.92 -5.95
N GLY A 166 -12.62 -1.78 -6.65
CA GLY A 166 -14.09 -1.77 -6.71
C GLY A 166 -14.58 -2.05 -8.13
N ALA A 167 -15.58 -2.93 -8.26
CA ALA A 167 -16.02 -3.43 -9.57
C ALA A 167 -16.40 -2.31 -10.54
N GLU A 168 -17.18 -1.32 -10.09
CA GLU A 168 -17.65 -0.23 -10.93
C GLU A 168 -16.52 0.72 -11.36
N VAL A 169 -15.66 1.13 -10.42
CA VAL A 169 -14.55 2.06 -10.71
C VAL A 169 -13.48 1.41 -11.59
N THR A 170 -13.19 0.12 -11.40
CA THR A 170 -12.26 -0.63 -12.24
C THR A 170 -12.84 -0.83 -13.65
N ALA A 171 -14.12 -1.18 -13.76
CA ALA A 171 -14.78 -1.33 -15.06
C ALA A 171 -14.80 -0.02 -15.85
N ALA A 172 -15.03 1.11 -15.18
CA ALA A 172 -14.99 2.44 -15.79
C ALA A 172 -13.60 2.77 -16.37
N GLY A 173 -12.52 2.43 -15.64
CA GLY A 173 -11.15 2.61 -16.14
C GLY A 173 -10.86 1.80 -17.40
N VAL A 174 -11.19 0.50 -17.39
CA VAL A 174 -11.02 -0.37 -18.57
C VAL A 174 -11.86 0.12 -19.76
N PHE A 175 -13.09 0.57 -19.50
CA PHE A 175 -13.97 1.10 -20.54
C PHE A 175 -13.42 2.39 -21.17
N ALA A 176 -12.84 3.28 -20.37
CA ALA A 176 -12.17 4.47 -20.86
C ALA A 176 -11.00 4.12 -21.79
N ASP A 177 -10.19 3.11 -21.44
CA ASP A 177 -9.11 2.63 -22.31
C ASP A 177 -9.64 2.06 -23.63
N ILE A 178 -10.75 1.31 -23.61
CA ILE A 178 -11.40 0.82 -24.84
C ILE A 178 -11.86 1.99 -25.72
N ILE A 179 -12.44 3.03 -25.14
CA ILE A 179 -12.84 4.24 -25.88
C ILE A 179 -11.62 4.92 -26.49
N ASN A 180 -10.53 5.08 -25.74
CA ASN A 180 -9.31 5.72 -26.23
C ASN A 180 -8.72 4.96 -27.44
N VAL A 181 -8.61 3.63 -27.33
CA VAL A 181 -8.14 2.78 -28.44
C VAL A 181 -9.07 2.85 -29.65
N GLY A 182 -10.39 2.93 -29.43
CA GLY A 182 -11.37 3.09 -30.50
C GLY A 182 -11.36 4.48 -31.15
N GLY A 183 -11.07 5.53 -30.36
CA GLY A 183 -11.07 6.93 -30.77
C GLY A 183 -9.80 7.38 -31.49
N GLU A 184 -8.64 6.76 -31.21
CA GLU A 184 -7.37 7.02 -31.92
C GLU A 184 -7.38 6.59 -33.40
N ARG A 185 -8.45 5.93 -33.87
CA ARG A 185 -8.64 5.54 -35.28
C ARG A 185 -9.51 6.51 -36.10
N ALA A 186 -9.85 7.70 -35.58
CA ALA A 186 -10.67 8.72 -36.28
C ALA A 186 -9.84 9.91 -36.80
#